data_AF-A0A1M3LQX9-F1
#
_entry.id   AF-A0A1M3LQX9-F1
#
_cell.length_a   1.000
_cell.length_b   1.000
_cell.length_c   1.000
_cell.angle_alpha   90.00
_cell.angle_beta   90.00
_cell.angle_gamma   90.00
#
_symmetry.space_group_name_H-M   'P 1'
#
loop_
_entity.id
_entity.type
_entity.pdbx_description
1 polymer ?
#
loop_
_entity_poly.entity_id
_entity_poly.type
_entity_poly.pdbx_seq_one_letter_code
_entity_poly.pdbx_strand_id
1 'polypeptide(L)' 'MEATGEPYASVPVTTGVADYEEFYRLTPEQHARFLADPDAALAFVEECRLREHDDLLLQQPGWNRGTPS' A
#
# COMPACT_ATOMS: atom_id res chain seq x y z
N MET A 1 16.20 1.80 21.59
CA MET A 1 14.76 2.10 21.51
C MET A 1 14.28 1.30 20.31
N GLU A 2 13.81 0.09 20.55
CA GLU A 2 13.48 -0.86 19.48
C GLU A 2 12.03 -0.58 19.07
N ALA A 3 11.84 0.11 17.95
CA ALA A 3 10.54 0.14 17.29
C ALA A 3 10.34 -1.26 16.68
N THR A 4 9.83 -2.21 17.46
CA THR A 4 9.48 -3.56 16.99
C THR A 4 8.18 -3.55 16.16
N GLY A 5 7.96 -2.48 15.39
CA GLY A 5 6.90 -2.37 14.42
C GLY A 5 7.47 -2.75 13.06
N GLU A 6 6.94 -3.81 12.44
CA GLU A 6 7.23 -4.09 11.04
C GLU A 6 6.81 -2.85 10.22
N PRO A 7 7.68 -2.32 9.33
CA PRO A 7 7.32 -1.14 8.56
C PRO A 7 6.15 -1.46 7.63
N TYR A 8 5.17 -0.57 7.58
CA TYR A 8 4.01 -0.67 6.69
C TYR A 8 3.74 0.67 6.01
N ALA A 9 3.22 0.60 4.80
CA ALA A 9 2.69 1.76 4.09
C ALA A 9 1.16 1.77 4.21
N SER A 10 0.60 2.89 4.68
CA SER A 10 -0.83 3.17 4.57
C SER A 10 -1.05 3.98 3.30
N VAL A 11 -1.72 3.39 2.33
CA VAL A 11 -2.03 4.01 1.05
C VAL A 11 -3.52 4.32 1.00
N PRO A 12 -3.92 5.61 0.95
CA PRO A 12 -5.32 5.95 0.73
C PRO A 12 -5.67 5.66 -0.74
N VAL A 13 -6.58 4.72 -0.93
CA VAL A 13 -7.11 4.33 -2.23
C VAL A 13 -8.54 4.81 -2.35
N THR A 14 -8.75 5.76 -3.25
CA THR A 14 -10.08 6.14 -3.72
C THR A 14 -10.40 5.30 -4.94
N THR A 15 -11.23 4.28 -4.76
CA THR A 15 -12.03 3.82 -5.89
C THR A 15 -13.13 4.84 -6.09
N GLY A 16 -13.53 5.20 -7.32
CA GLY A 16 -14.54 6.25 -7.57
C GLY A 16 -15.92 6.06 -6.90
N VAL A 17 -16.07 5.01 -6.09
CA VAL A 17 -17.24 4.62 -5.30
C VAL A 17 -16.96 4.60 -3.78
N ALA A 18 -15.69 4.47 -3.35
CA ALA A 18 -15.30 4.42 -1.94
C ALA A 18 -13.82 4.77 -1.72
N ASP A 19 -13.56 5.59 -0.70
CA ASP A 19 -12.24 5.81 -0.12
C ASP A 19 -11.96 4.74 0.95
N TYR A 20 -10.87 4.01 0.80
CA TYR A 20 -10.40 3.05 1.80
C TYR A 20 -8.88 3.13 1.95
N GLU A 21 -8.40 2.75 3.13
CA GLU A 21 -6.97 2.65 3.39
C GLU A 21 -6.50 1.23 3.17
N GLU A 22 -5.47 1.09 2.36
CA GLU A 22 -4.75 -0.16 2.14
C GLU A 22 -3.46 -0.15 2.94
N PHE A 23 -3.23 -1.25 3.66
CA PHE A 23 -2.02 -1.44 4.45
C PHE A 23 -1.13 -2.45 3.75
N TYR A 24 0.00 -1.98 3.24
CA TYR A 24 1.01 -2.82 2.58
C TYR A 24 2.17 -3.08 3.55
N ARG A 25 2.56 -4.34 3.70
CA ARG A 25 3.76 -4.70 4.45
C ARG A 25 4.98 -4.27 3.64
N LEU A 26 5.86 -3.49 4.25
CA LEU A 26 7.11 -3.09 3.61
C LEU A 26 8.28 -3.92 4.13
N THR A 27 9.27 -4.13 3.28
CA THR A 27 10.59 -4.54 3.75
C THR A 27 11.32 -3.34 4.35
N PRO A 28 12.31 -3.57 5.25
CA PRO A 28 13.15 -2.50 5.79
C PRO A 28 13.85 -1.69 4.69
N GLU A 29 14.20 -2.34 3.57
CA GLU A 29 14.83 -1.73 2.40
C GLU A 29 13.87 -0.81 1.65
N GLN A 30 12.63 -1.24 1.42
CA GLN A 30 11.59 -0.39 0.81
C GLN A 30 11.28 0.81 1.69
N HIS A 31 11.13 0.61 2.99
CA HIS A 31 10.90 1.69 3.94
C HIS A 31 12.04 2.72 3.94
N ALA A 32 13.29 2.27 3.98
CA ALA A 32 14.45 3.16 3.90
C ALA A 32 14.51 3.90 2.55
N ARG A 33 14.13 3.23 1.45
CA ARG A 33 14.07 3.83 0.12
C ARG A 33 13.00 4.90 0.03
N PHE A 34 11.79 4.65 0.52
CA PHE A 34 10.69 5.63 0.50
C PHE A 34 10.98 6.85 1.38
N LEU A 35 11.69 6.66 2.50
CA LEU A 35 12.16 7.78 3.32
C LEU A 35 13.22 8.63 2.62
N ALA A 36 14.04 8.03 1.75
CA ALA A 36 15.07 8.75 0.99
C ALA A 36 14.55 9.33 -0.34
N ASP A 37 13.51 8.74 -0.91
CA ASP A 37 13.03 8.98 -2.27
C ASP A 37 11.49 9.02 -2.30
N PRO A 38 10.89 10.22 -2.17
CA PRO A 38 9.44 10.39 -2.20
C PRO A 38 8.81 10.01 -3.55
N ASP A 39 9.53 10.19 -4.67
CA ASP A 39 9.06 9.79 -6.00
C ASP A 39 8.93 8.26 -6.11
N ALA A 40 9.85 7.51 -5.49
CA ALA A 40 9.74 6.05 -5.40
C ALA A 40 8.51 5.61 -4.58
N ALA A 41 8.15 6.36 -3.54
CA ALA A 41 6.92 6.09 -2.77
C ALA A 41 5.66 6.36 -3.61
N LEU A 42 5.67 7.42 -4.42
CA LEU A 42 4.55 7.73 -5.33
C LEU A 42 4.37 6.64 -6.39
N ALA A 43 5.45 6.20 -7.04
CA ALA A 43 5.41 5.11 -8.01
C ALA A 43 4.83 3.83 -7.39
N PHE A 44 5.26 3.47 -6.18
CA PHE A 44 4.70 2.32 -5.44
C PHE A 44 3.20 2.47 -5.19
N VAL A 45 2.73 3.67 -4.80
CA VAL A 45 1.29 3.95 -4.63
C VAL A 45 0.51 3.77 -5.93
N GLU A 46 1.09 4.16 -7.07
CA GLU A 46 0.47 3.96 -8.39
C GLU A 46 0.39 2.47 -8.76
N GLU A 47 1.46 1.70 -8.54
CA GLU A 47 1.47 0.24 -8.73
C GLU A 47 0.45 -0.47 -7.80
N CYS A 48 0.33 -0.04 -6.55
CA CYS A 48 -0.70 -0.50 -5.62
C CYS A 48 -2.11 -0.23 -6.16
N ARG A 49 -2.36 0.94 -6.75
CA ARG A 49 -3.65 1.28 -7.40
C ARG A 49 -3.95 0.38 -8.61
N LEU A 50 -2.91 -0.08 -9.31
CA LEU A 50 -3.02 -1.04 -10.41
C LEU A 50 -3.21 -2.50 -9.93
N ARG A 51 -3.23 -2.73 -8.60
CA ARG A 51 -3.34 -4.05 -7.97
C ARG A 51 -2.12 -4.95 -8.25
N GLU A 52 -0.96 -4.36 -8.53
CA GLU A 52 0.28 -5.11 -8.81
C GLU A 52 0.96 -5.63 -7.53
N HIS A 53 0.63 -5.07 -6.36
CA HIS A 53 1.21 -5.45 -5.06
C HIS A 53 0.19 -6.08 -4.10
N ASP A 54 -0.92 -6.63 -4.61
CA ASP A 54 -1.96 -7.29 -3.80
C ASP A 54 -1.38 -8.43 -2.93
N ASP A 55 -0.26 -9.05 -3.33
CA ASP A 55 0.45 -10.07 -2.55
C ASP A 55 1.04 -9.54 -1.22
N LEU A 56 1.32 -8.24 -1.13
CA LEU A 56 1.89 -7.57 0.05
C LEU A 56 0.83 -6.95 0.96
N LEU A 57 -0.45 -7.11 0.60
CA LEU A 57 -1.57 -6.50 1.30
C LEU A 57 -1.82 -7.21 2.64
N LEU A 58 -1.67 -6.46 3.74
CA LEU A 58 -1.92 -6.96 5.09
C LEU A 58 -3.42 -7.18 5.34
N GLN A 59 -4.25 -6.36 4.71
CA GLN A 59 -5.70 -6.46 4.78
C GLN A 59 -6.23 -6.66 3.36
N GLN A 60 -6.47 -7.93 3.00
CA GLN A 60 -7.17 -8.23 1.76
C GLN A 60 -8.54 -7.55 1.78
N PRO A 61 -8.90 -6.74 0.76
CA PRO A 61 -10.28 -6.31 0.63
C PRO A 61 -11.10 -7.58 0.59
N GLY A 62 -12.11 -7.67 1.45
CA GLY A 62 -13.02 -8.81 1.43
C GLY A 62 -13.54 -9.03 0.00
N TRP A 63 -14.04 -10.24 -0.28
CA TRP A 63 -14.58 -10.76 -1.56
C TRP A 63 -15.32 -9.76 -2.49
N ASN A 64 -15.78 -8.62 -1.98
CA ASN A 64 -16.43 -7.53 -2.69
C ASN A 64 -15.50 -6.32 -2.95
N ARG A 65 -14.42 -6.46 -3.75
CA ARG A 65 -13.63 -5.29 -4.22
C ARG A 65 -14.30 -4.51 -5.36
N GLY A 66 -15.63 -4.60 -5.49
CA GLY A 66 -16.45 -4.02 -6.55
C GLY A 66 -16.04 -4.50 -7.95
N THR A 67 -16.94 -5.15 -8.69
CA THR A 67 -16.73 -5.28 -10.14
C THR A 67 -16.74 -3.88 -10.75
N PRO A 68 -15.69 -3.46 -11.47
CA PRO A 68 -15.81 -2.25 -12.28
C PRO A 68 -16.93 -2.47 -13.30
N SER A 69 -17.92 -1.57 -13.29
CA SER A 69 -18.88 -1.41 -14.38
C SER A 69 -18.31 -0.52 -15.46
#